data_AF-A0A0Q9U0S4-F1
#
_entry.id   AF-A0A0Q9U0S4-F1
#
_cell.length_a   1.000
_cell.length_b   1.000
_cell.length_c   1.000
_cell.angle_alpha   90.00
_cell.angle_beta   90.00
_cell.angle_gamma   90.00
#
_symmetry.space_group_name_H-M   'P 1'
#
loop_
_entity.id
_entity.type
_entity.pdbx_description
1 polymer ?
#
loop_
_entity_poly.entity_id
_entity_poly.type
_entity_poly.pdbx_seq_one_letter_code
_entity_poly.pdbx_strand_id
1 'polypeptide(L)'
;MPLAFDPKVWQIDYLELTIRLILALILGGLIGLEREFGGHPAGLRTHILVCLGAAVIVLLSMYGFSQFAQEPNVRMDPSRLAAQVISGIGFLGAGTIMRTGLGISGLTTAASLWVVASIGLAIGAGFYYGAILTTVLVLISLLFLNKLEKTFVKAKLHRHILLKIQEDSSNLNHIVTKLNKYSIQIHKLTIENNDGLQSPNNCSYLFMRMRVVVRKPGRFEEALIALSTIDGVLGVETGGDSL
;
A
#
# COMPACT_ATOMS: atom_id res chain seq x y z
N MET A 1 -36.00 -15.26 -34.80
CA MET A 1 -34.87 -15.62 -35.68
C MET A 1 -34.12 -16.74 -34.98
N PRO A 2 -34.02 -17.96 -35.54
CA PRO A 2 -33.29 -19.02 -34.86
C PRO A 2 -31.82 -18.57 -34.76
N LEU A 3 -31.23 -18.67 -33.57
CA LEU A 3 -29.80 -18.47 -33.38
C LEU A 3 -29.12 -19.61 -34.15
N ALA A 4 -28.78 -19.36 -35.41
CA ALA A 4 -28.00 -20.29 -36.21
C ALA A 4 -26.68 -20.52 -35.48
N PHE A 5 -26.38 -21.76 -35.12
CA PHE A 5 -25.12 -22.13 -34.52
C PHE A 5 -24.00 -21.74 -35.50
N ASP A 6 -23.17 -20.77 -35.14
CA ASP A 6 -21.97 -20.42 -35.90
C ASP A 6 -20.74 -21.04 -35.21
N PRO A 7 -20.15 -22.13 -35.78
CA PRO A 7 -18.98 -22.79 -35.21
C PRO A 7 -17.76 -21.87 -35.09
N LYS A 8 -17.70 -20.77 -35.84
CA LYS A 8 -16.57 -19.82 -35.80
C LYS A 8 -16.48 -19.08 -34.46
N VAL A 9 -17.58 -18.94 -33.73
CA VAL A 9 -17.61 -18.25 -32.43
C VAL A 9 -16.76 -18.96 -31.37
N TRP A 10 -16.55 -20.27 -31.55
CA TRP A 10 -15.81 -21.14 -30.63
C TRP A 10 -14.36 -21.40 -31.07
N GLN A 11 -13.87 -20.69 -32.08
CA GLN A 11 -12.51 -20.81 -32.58
C GLN A 11 -11.76 -19.48 -32.41
N ILE A 12 -10.46 -19.56 -32.14
CA ILE A 12 -9.58 -18.39 -32.04
C ILE A 12 -8.30 -18.69 -32.82
N ASP A 13 -7.83 -17.72 -33.59
CA ASP A 13 -6.56 -17.83 -34.30
C ASP A 13 -5.39 -17.70 -33.33
N TYR A 14 -4.27 -18.39 -33.63
CA TYR A 14 -3.08 -18.35 -32.77
C TYR A 14 -2.49 -16.95 -32.66
N LEU A 15 -2.61 -16.13 -33.71
CA LEU A 15 -2.17 -14.73 -33.67
C LEU A 15 -3.02 -13.92 -32.69
N GLU A 16 -4.35 -14.04 -32.75
CA GLU A 16 -5.24 -13.32 -31.84
C GLU A 16 -5.05 -13.75 -30.40
N LEU A 17 -4.92 -15.06 -30.15
CA LEU A 17 -4.58 -15.61 -28.84
C LEU A 17 -3.28 -14.99 -28.30
N THR A 18 -2.24 -14.95 -29.14
CA THR A 18 -0.94 -14.37 -28.77
C THR A 18 -1.05 -12.88 -28.46
N ILE A 19 -1.78 -12.12 -29.28
CA ILE A 19 -1.99 -10.68 -29.06
C ILE A 19 -2.71 -10.41 -27.75
N ARG A 20 -3.76 -11.18 -27.43
CA ARG A 20 -4.49 -11.04 -26.15
C ARG A 20 -3.58 -11.30 -24.95
N LEU A 21 -2.74 -12.32 -25.00
CA LEU A 21 -1.79 -12.62 -23.92
C LEU A 21 -0.69 -11.58 -23.78
N ILE A 22 -0.14 -11.07 -24.89
CA ILE A 22 0.82 -9.97 -24.88
C ILE A 22 0.17 -8.70 -24.30
N LEU A 23 -1.06 -8.38 -24.69
CA LEU A 23 -1.78 -7.23 -24.16
C LEU A 23 -2.03 -7.38 -22.64
N ALA A 24 -2.39 -8.57 -22.16
CA ALA A 24 -2.53 -8.85 -20.73
C ALA A 24 -1.20 -8.66 -19.98
N LEU A 25 -0.09 -9.13 -20.55
CA LEU A 25 1.24 -8.91 -19.99
C LEU A 25 1.56 -7.41 -19.89
N ILE A 26 1.30 -6.63 -20.95
CA ILE A 26 1.57 -5.20 -20.98
C ILE A 26 0.70 -4.45 -19.96
N LEU A 27 -0.63 -4.63 -20.00
CA LEU A 27 -1.53 -3.88 -19.13
C LEU A 27 -1.38 -4.24 -17.65
N GLY A 28 -1.20 -5.53 -17.33
CA GLY A 28 -0.85 -5.98 -15.98
C GLY A 28 0.53 -5.45 -15.55
N GLY A 29 1.49 -5.42 -16.47
CA GLY A 29 2.82 -4.90 -16.26
C GLY A 29 2.86 -3.40 -15.94
N LEU A 30 2.08 -2.58 -16.65
CA LEU A 30 2.01 -1.13 -16.39
C LEU A 30 1.59 -0.82 -14.96
N ILE A 31 0.57 -1.51 -14.45
CA ILE A 31 0.14 -1.36 -13.06
C ILE A 31 1.22 -1.90 -12.12
N GLY A 32 1.75 -3.09 -12.38
CA GLY A 32 2.80 -3.70 -11.57
C GLY A 32 4.08 -2.86 -11.46
N LEU A 33 4.46 -2.15 -12.52
CA LEU A 33 5.62 -1.27 -12.57
C LEU A 33 5.45 -0.05 -11.65
N GLU A 34 4.27 0.58 -11.65
CA GLU A 34 3.95 1.64 -10.68
C GLU A 34 4.04 1.10 -9.24
N ARG A 35 3.48 -0.09 -8.99
CA ARG A 35 3.49 -0.70 -7.66
C ARG A 35 4.91 -1.02 -7.18
N GLU A 36 5.76 -1.54 -8.06
CA GLU A 36 7.16 -1.87 -7.77
C GLU A 36 8.00 -0.61 -7.49
N PHE A 37 7.85 0.45 -8.31
CA PHE A 37 8.51 1.73 -8.04
C PHE A 37 8.02 2.40 -6.75
N GLY A 38 6.77 2.14 -6.36
CA GLY A 38 6.23 2.56 -5.07
C GLY A 38 6.70 1.71 -3.87
N GLY A 39 7.48 0.66 -4.08
CA GLY A 39 7.97 -0.22 -3.01
C GLY A 39 6.88 -1.08 -2.35
N HIS A 40 5.79 -1.37 -3.05
CA HIS A 40 4.66 -2.11 -2.49
C HIS A 40 4.91 -3.63 -2.46
N PRO A 41 4.25 -4.39 -1.56
CA PRO A 41 4.48 -5.83 -1.39
C PRO A 41 4.29 -6.69 -2.65
N ALA A 42 3.34 -6.33 -3.52
CA ALA A 42 3.18 -6.95 -4.82
C ALA A 42 3.65 -5.97 -5.91
N GLY A 43 4.69 -6.36 -6.64
CA GLY A 43 5.33 -5.57 -7.71
C GLY A 43 4.98 -6.05 -9.11
N LEU A 44 5.91 -5.86 -10.06
CA LEU A 44 5.71 -6.11 -11.48
C LEU A 44 5.35 -7.57 -11.79
N ARG A 45 6.16 -8.50 -11.28
CA ARG A 45 6.01 -9.94 -11.57
C ARG A 45 4.64 -10.46 -11.13
N THR A 46 4.17 -10.06 -9.95
CA THR A 46 2.89 -10.50 -9.41
C THR A 46 1.73 -10.02 -10.28
N HIS A 47 1.70 -8.74 -10.66
CA HIS A 47 0.62 -8.20 -11.48
C HIS A 47 0.62 -8.78 -12.89
N ILE A 48 1.79 -9.01 -13.50
CA ILE A 48 1.89 -9.69 -14.80
C ILE A 48 1.28 -11.10 -14.71
N LEU A 49 1.71 -11.91 -13.74
CA LEU A 49 1.25 -13.29 -13.62
C LEU A 49 -0.25 -13.39 -13.33
N VAL A 50 -0.79 -12.50 -12.49
CA VAL A 50 -2.24 -12.44 -12.20
C VAL A 50 -3.04 -12.05 -13.44
N CYS A 51 -2.61 -11.01 -14.17
CA CYS A 51 -3.31 -10.57 -15.39
C CYS A 51 -3.28 -11.64 -16.48
N LEU A 52 -2.11 -12.23 -16.71
CA LEU A 52 -1.90 -13.26 -17.72
C LEU A 52 -2.68 -14.53 -17.38
N GLY A 53 -2.62 -14.98 -16.12
CA GLY A 53 -3.37 -16.16 -15.66
C GLY A 53 -4.88 -15.98 -15.82
N ALA A 54 -5.41 -14.81 -15.43
CA ALA A 54 -6.83 -14.49 -15.62
C ALA A 54 -7.23 -14.50 -17.11
N ALA A 55 -6.41 -13.93 -17.99
CA ALA A 55 -6.66 -13.93 -19.43
C ALA A 55 -6.69 -15.36 -20.01
N VAL A 56 -5.72 -16.21 -19.64
CA VAL A 56 -5.67 -17.61 -20.07
C VAL A 56 -6.90 -18.38 -19.59
N ILE A 57 -7.36 -18.17 -18.36
CA ILE A 57 -8.53 -18.89 -17.82
C ILE A 57 -9.81 -18.56 -18.60
N VAL A 58 -10.01 -17.30 -19.00
CA VAL A 58 -11.17 -16.93 -19.84
C VAL A 58 -11.03 -17.45 -21.25
N LEU A 59 -9.83 -17.39 -21.84
CA LEU A 59 -9.57 -17.98 -23.15
C LEU A 59 -9.83 -19.50 -23.15
N LEU A 60 -9.41 -20.20 -22.10
CA LEU A 60 -9.71 -21.61 -21.90
C LEU A 60 -11.22 -21.84 -21.78
N SER A 61 -11.92 -20.99 -21.01
CA SER A 61 -13.37 -21.09 -20.82
C SER A 61 -14.19 -20.84 -22.08
N MET A 62 -13.71 -19.96 -22.95
CA MET A 62 -14.37 -19.64 -24.22
C MET A 62 -14.01 -20.66 -25.30
N TYR A 63 -12.73 -20.96 -25.50
CA TYR A 63 -12.28 -21.67 -26.71
C TYR A 63 -11.81 -23.10 -26.45
N GLY A 64 -11.40 -23.42 -25.23
CA GLY A 64 -10.78 -24.71 -24.89
C GLY A 64 -11.74 -25.91 -24.89
N PHE A 65 -13.05 -25.65 -24.75
CA PHE A 65 -14.09 -26.69 -24.73
C PHE A 65 -14.93 -26.72 -26.01
N SER A 66 -14.48 -26.04 -27.07
CA SER A 66 -15.19 -25.91 -28.35
C SER A 66 -15.60 -27.24 -28.99
N GLN A 67 -14.81 -28.31 -28.81
CA GLN A 67 -15.14 -29.66 -29.30
C GLN A 67 -16.41 -30.25 -28.67
N PHE A 68 -16.78 -29.81 -27.47
CA PHE A 68 -17.97 -30.28 -26.75
C PHE A 68 -19.18 -29.37 -26.98
N ALA A 69 -19.04 -28.29 -27.75
CA ALA A 69 -20.08 -27.29 -27.98
C ALA A 69 -21.37 -27.86 -28.60
N GLN A 70 -21.25 -28.97 -29.32
CA GLN A 70 -22.32 -29.61 -30.09
C GLN A 70 -22.95 -30.80 -29.38
N GLU A 71 -22.41 -31.20 -28.22
CA GLU A 71 -22.93 -32.34 -27.48
C GLU A 71 -24.29 -31.99 -26.86
N PRO A 72 -25.34 -32.81 -27.08
CA PRO A 72 -26.72 -32.47 -26.72
C PRO A 72 -26.95 -32.25 -25.22
N ASN A 73 -26.06 -32.79 -24.37
CA ASN A 73 -26.12 -32.66 -22.91
C ASN A 73 -25.09 -31.66 -22.35
N VAL A 74 -24.35 -30.95 -23.20
CA VAL A 74 -23.32 -29.99 -22.77
C VAL A 74 -23.84 -28.57 -22.96
N ARG A 75 -23.92 -27.84 -21.85
CA ARG A 75 -24.21 -26.40 -21.87
C ARG A 75 -22.94 -25.63 -21.54
N MET A 76 -22.39 -24.93 -22.52
CA MET A 76 -21.22 -24.10 -22.31
C MET A 76 -21.58 -22.79 -21.59
N ASP A 77 -20.78 -22.47 -20.58
CA ASP A 77 -20.95 -21.29 -19.74
C ASP A 77 -19.57 -20.66 -19.47
N PRO A 78 -19.09 -19.79 -20.37
CA PRO A 78 -17.77 -19.14 -20.23
C PRO A 78 -17.63 -18.28 -18.97
N SER A 79 -18.76 -17.86 -18.37
CA SER A 79 -18.75 -17.04 -17.16
C SER A 79 -18.31 -17.81 -15.92
N ARG A 80 -18.44 -19.15 -15.94
CA ARG A 80 -18.17 -20.01 -14.79
C ARG A 80 -16.70 -20.00 -14.37
N LEU A 81 -15.77 -20.17 -15.31
CA LEU A 81 -14.34 -20.10 -14.97
C LEU A 81 -13.91 -18.68 -14.64
N ALA A 82 -14.49 -17.66 -15.30
CA ALA A 82 -14.25 -16.26 -14.95
C ALA A 82 -14.63 -15.94 -13.50
N ALA A 83 -15.79 -16.45 -13.03
CA ALA A 83 -16.21 -16.32 -11.64
C ALA A 83 -15.24 -16.98 -10.65
N GLN A 84 -14.64 -18.12 -11.03
CA GLN A 84 -13.62 -18.79 -10.20
C GLN A 84 -12.33 -17.98 -10.10
N VAL A 85 -11.95 -17.24 -11.13
CA VAL A 85 -10.81 -16.30 -11.02
C VAL A 85 -11.09 -15.24 -9.97
N ILE A 86 -12.26 -14.58 -10.04
CA ILE A 86 -12.64 -13.54 -9.07
C ILE A 86 -12.64 -14.08 -7.64
N SER A 87 -13.16 -15.29 -7.44
CA SER A 87 -13.12 -15.99 -6.15
C SER A 87 -11.67 -16.30 -5.71
N GLY A 88 -10.84 -16.83 -6.61
CA GLY A 88 -9.45 -17.21 -6.34
C GLY A 88 -8.55 -16.04 -5.97
N ILE A 89 -8.75 -14.86 -6.57
CA ILE A 89 -7.97 -13.66 -6.22
C ILE A 89 -8.25 -13.18 -4.81
N GLY A 90 -9.40 -13.50 -4.23
CA GLY A 90 -9.68 -13.25 -2.81
C GLY A 90 -8.61 -13.82 -1.88
N PHE A 91 -8.06 -15.00 -2.21
CA PHE A 91 -6.97 -15.61 -1.44
C PHE A 91 -5.66 -14.83 -1.53
N LEU A 92 -5.25 -14.41 -2.74
CA LEU A 92 -4.05 -13.58 -2.92
C LEU A 92 -4.21 -12.22 -2.25
N GLY A 93 -5.39 -11.62 -2.37
CA GLY A 93 -5.73 -10.35 -1.71
C GLY A 93 -5.58 -10.47 -0.19
N ALA A 94 -6.18 -11.49 0.43
CA ALA A 94 -6.03 -11.77 1.86
C ALA A 94 -4.56 -11.96 2.27
N GLY A 95 -3.77 -12.68 1.47
CA GLY A 95 -2.34 -12.90 1.72
C GLY A 95 -1.49 -11.62 1.68
N THR A 96 -1.97 -10.55 1.03
CA THR A 96 -1.27 -9.26 1.01
C THR A 96 -1.70 -8.29 2.11
N ILE A 97 -2.79 -8.57 2.83
CA ILE A 97 -3.30 -7.71 3.90
C ILE A 97 -2.67 -8.14 5.22
N MET A 98 -1.80 -7.29 5.75
CA MET A 98 -1.06 -7.56 6.99
C MET A 98 -1.57 -6.66 8.12
N ARG A 99 -1.85 -7.25 9.27
CA ARG A 99 -2.23 -6.54 10.50
C ARG A 99 -1.06 -6.52 11.49
N THR A 100 -0.69 -5.33 11.95
CA THR A 100 0.35 -5.14 12.96
C THR A 100 -0.23 -4.30 14.10
N GLY A 101 -0.60 -4.96 15.20
CA GLY A 101 -1.32 -4.34 16.32
C GLY A 101 -2.65 -3.74 15.87
N LEU A 102 -2.74 -2.40 15.94
CA LEU A 102 -3.91 -1.63 15.48
C LEU A 102 -3.82 -1.15 14.02
N GLY A 103 -2.66 -1.31 13.36
CA GLY A 103 -2.46 -0.91 11.97
C GLY A 103 -2.79 -2.02 10.96
N ILE A 104 -3.36 -1.66 9.82
CA ILE A 104 -3.60 -2.54 8.66
C ILE A 104 -2.84 -1.98 7.46
N SER A 105 -2.11 -2.84 6.76
CA SER A 105 -1.35 -2.51 5.55
C SER A 105 -1.71 -3.46 4.40
N GLY A 106 -1.42 -3.06 3.17
CA GLY A 106 -1.61 -3.90 1.98
C GLY A 106 -3.02 -3.88 1.35
N LEU A 107 -3.96 -3.10 1.89
CA LEU A 107 -5.32 -2.96 1.33
C LEU A 107 -5.32 -2.55 -0.15
N THR A 108 -4.54 -1.54 -0.51
CA THR A 108 -4.41 -1.08 -1.91
C THR A 108 -3.77 -2.13 -2.81
N THR A 109 -2.84 -2.93 -2.27
CA THR A 109 -2.21 -4.03 -3.01
C THR A 109 -3.21 -5.15 -3.28
N ALA A 110 -4.04 -5.50 -2.30
CA ALA A 110 -5.12 -6.46 -2.51
C ALA A 110 -6.12 -5.97 -3.57
N ALA A 111 -6.51 -4.69 -3.50
CA ALA A 111 -7.39 -4.08 -4.48
C ALA A 111 -6.78 -4.03 -5.89
N SER A 112 -5.48 -3.71 -6.00
CA SER A 112 -4.80 -3.66 -7.31
C SER A 112 -4.72 -5.03 -7.96
N LEU A 113 -4.45 -6.09 -7.20
CA LEU A 113 -4.46 -7.46 -7.72
C LEU A 113 -5.85 -7.88 -8.21
N TRP A 114 -6.92 -7.50 -7.49
CA TRP A 114 -8.30 -7.77 -7.89
C TRP A 114 -8.67 -7.09 -9.21
N VAL A 115 -8.31 -5.81 -9.36
CA VAL A 115 -8.56 -5.07 -10.60
C VAL A 115 -7.73 -5.61 -11.75
N VAL A 116 -6.46 -5.95 -11.52
CA VAL A 116 -5.59 -6.52 -12.56
C VAL A 116 -6.08 -7.88 -13.05
N ALA A 117 -6.59 -8.73 -12.18
CA ALA A 117 -7.24 -9.96 -12.61
C ALA A 117 -8.45 -9.66 -13.51
N SER A 118 -9.28 -8.67 -13.12
CA SER A 118 -10.45 -8.26 -13.89
C SER A 118 -10.08 -7.71 -15.28
N ILE A 119 -8.97 -6.97 -15.39
CA ILE A 119 -8.38 -6.54 -16.66
C ILE A 119 -7.97 -7.74 -17.50
N GLY A 120 -7.30 -8.73 -16.90
CA GLY A 120 -6.95 -9.99 -17.57
C GLY A 120 -8.17 -10.73 -18.12
N LEU A 121 -9.24 -10.86 -17.32
CA LEU A 121 -10.51 -11.45 -17.76
C LEU A 121 -11.10 -10.69 -18.96
N ALA A 122 -11.11 -9.35 -18.90
CA ALA A 122 -11.64 -8.51 -19.97
C ALA A 122 -10.85 -8.68 -21.27
N ILE A 123 -9.51 -8.72 -21.21
CA ILE A 123 -8.65 -8.95 -22.38
C ILE A 123 -8.87 -10.36 -22.94
N GLY A 124 -8.93 -11.38 -22.08
CA GLY A 124 -9.22 -12.76 -22.47
C GLY A 124 -10.57 -12.87 -23.19
N ALA A 125 -11.59 -12.14 -22.73
CA ALA A 125 -12.91 -12.07 -23.34
C ALA A 125 -12.98 -11.22 -24.63
N GLY A 126 -11.91 -10.49 -24.99
CA GLY A 126 -11.89 -9.57 -26.13
C GLY A 126 -12.50 -8.19 -25.84
N PHE A 127 -12.80 -7.86 -24.57
CA PHE A 127 -13.35 -6.56 -24.16
C PHE A 127 -12.23 -5.51 -23.99
N TYR A 128 -11.53 -5.22 -25.08
CA TYR A 128 -10.30 -4.41 -25.09
C TYR A 128 -10.51 -2.97 -24.63
N TYR A 129 -11.59 -2.33 -25.08
CA TYR A 129 -11.90 -0.95 -24.68
C TYR A 129 -12.07 -0.85 -23.17
N GLY A 130 -12.83 -1.76 -22.57
CA GLY A 130 -13.03 -1.81 -21.13
C GLY A 130 -11.73 -2.09 -20.37
N ALA A 131 -10.90 -3.01 -20.87
CA ALA A 131 -9.60 -3.31 -20.27
C ALA A 131 -8.67 -2.09 -20.27
N ILE A 132 -8.48 -1.44 -21.42
CA ILE A 132 -7.60 -0.28 -21.57
C ILE A 132 -8.10 0.89 -20.74
N LEU A 133 -9.39 1.22 -20.81
CA LEU A 133 -10.00 2.30 -20.04
C LEU A 133 -9.81 2.05 -18.53
N THR A 134 -10.05 0.82 -18.07
CA THR A 134 -9.85 0.44 -16.67
C THR A 134 -8.39 0.60 -16.25
N THR A 135 -7.43 0.13 -17.05
CA THR A 135 -6.00 0.30 -16.77
C THR A 135 -5.63 1.77 -16.64
N VAL A 136 -6.11 2.64 -17.55
CA VAL A 136 -5.84 4.09 -17.50
C VAL A 136 -6.41 4.70 -16.22
N LEU A 137 -7.67 4.41 -15.87
CA LEU A 137 -8.31 4.93 -14.65
C LEU A 137 -7.60 4.46 -13.38
N VAL A 138 -7.14 3.21 -13.35
CA VAL A 138 -6.37 2.66 -12.22
C VAL A 138 -5.03 3.37 -12.08
N LEU A 139 -4.29 3.57 -13.16
CA LEU A 139 -3.03 4.30 -13.14
C LEU A 139 -3.22 5.75 -12.70
N ILE A 140 -4.27 6.43 -13.18
CA ILE A 140 -4.62 7.79 -12.72
C ILE A 140 -4.88 7.79 -11.22
N SER A 141 -5.69 6.84 -10.73
CA SER A 141 -6.00 6.72 -9.30
C SER A 141 -4.73 6.51 -8.46
N LEU A 142 -3.86 5.58 -8.86
CA LEU A 142 -2.61 5.29 -8.16
C LEU A 142 -1.65 6.48 -8.17
N LEU A 143 -1.44 7.12 -9.33
CA LEU A 143 -0.50 8.23 -9.47
C LEU A 143 -0.98 9.52 -8.79
N PHE A 144 -2.27 9.84 -8.90
CA PHE A 144 -2.82 11.08 -8.36
C PHE A 144 -2.88 11.05 -6.83
N LEU A 145 -3.35 9.94 -6.24
CA LEU A 145 -3.40 9.81 -4.78
C LEU A 145 -2.01 9.78 -4.16
N ASN A 146 -1.03 9.12 -4.80
CA ASN A 146 0.33 9.04 -4.26
C ASN A 146 1.00 10.44 -4.22
N LYS A 147 0.71 11.32 -5.19
CA LYS A 147 1.14 12.72 -5.16
C LYS A 147 0.41 13.54 -4.10
N LEU A 148 -0.90 13.35 -3.96
CA LEU A 148 -1.68 14.03 -2.93
C LEU A 148 -1.20 13.63 -1.53
N GLU A 149 -0.98 12.34 -1.28
CA GLU A 149 -0.49 11.83 -0.01
C GLU A 149 0.87 12.44 0.34
N LYS A 150 1.83 12.48 -0.59
CA LYS A 150 3.12 13.15 -0.34
C LYS A 150 2.98 14.65 -0.04
N THR A 151 1.96 15.30 -0.60
CA THR A 151 1.70 16.73 -0.37
C THR A 151 1.00 16.97 0.98
N PHE A 152 0.06 16.11 1.36
CA PHE A 152 -0.67 16.20 2.63
C PHE A 152 0.11 15.63 3.83
N VAL A 153 0.92 14.59 3.65
CA VAL A 153 1.73 13.96 4.71
C VAL A 153 2.97 14.79 5.06
N LYS A 154 3.53 15.58 4.13
CA LYS A 154 4.52 16.62 4.47
C LYS A 154 4.01 17.60 5.55
N ALA A 155 2.71 17.76 5.72
CA ALA A 155 2.11 18.60 6.76
C ALA A 155 2.03 17.93 8.16
N LYS A 156 2.33 16.62 8.27
CA LYS A 156 2.39 15.88 9.55
C LYS A 156 3.74 15.15 9.70
N LEU A 157 4.84 15.91 9.76
CA LEU A 157 6.12 15.36 10.19
C LEU A 157 6.04 14.98 11.67
N HIS A 158 5.98 13.68 11.96
CA HIS A 158 6.28 13.17 13.29
C HIS A 158 7.79 13.28 13.51
N ARG A 159 8.22 14.13 14.44
CA ARG A 159 9.62 14.24 14.85
C ARG A 159 9.84 13.57 16.19
N HIS A 160 11.01 12.98 16.37
CA HIS A 160 11.44 12.40 17.62
C HIS A 160 12.30 13.41 18.38
N ILE A 161 11.93 13.73 19.61
CA ILE A 161 12.76 14.52 20.54
C ILE A 161 13.14 13.58 21.69
N LEU A 162 14.43 13.52 21.99
CA LEU A 162 14.99 12.83 23.14
C LEU A 162 15.53 13.89 24.10
N LEU A 163 14.96 13.94 25.31
CA LEU A 163 15.36 14.85 26.36
C LEU A 163 16.07 14.08 27.46
N LYS A 164 17.23 14.57 27.89
CA LYS A 164 17.91 14.11 29.11
C LYS A 164 17.57 15.09 30.23
N ILE A 165 16.89 14.61 31.27
CA ILE A 165 16.36 15.46 32.35
C ILE A 165 16.91 14.98 33.69
N GLN A 166 17.28 15.88 34.58
CA GLN A 166 17.64 15.56 35.96
C GLN A 166 16.40 15.07 36.72
N GLU A 167 16.57 14.06 37.58
CA GLU A 167 15.47 13.45 38.34
C GLU A 167 14.94 14.41 39.42
N ASP A 168 14.09 15.36 39.01
CA ASP A 168 13.27 16.19 39.89
C ASP A 168 11.86 16.34 39.29
N SER A 169 10.84 16.10 40.12
CA SER A 169 9.43 15.95 39.75
C SER A 169 8.79 17.24 39.19
N SER A 170 9.41 18.39 39.45
CA SER A 170 8.94 19.70 38.99
C SER A 170 9.12 19.90 37.48
N ASN A 171 10.17 19.32 36.87
CA ASN A 171 10.59 19.68 35.50
C ASN A 171 9.69 19.12 34.39
N LEU A 172 9.01 18.00 34.63
CA LEU A 172 8.17 17.32 33.61
C LEU A 172 6.96 18.17 33.20
N ASN A 173 6.28 18.77 34.17
CA ASN A 173 5.11 19.61 33.90
C ASN A 173 5.51 20.86 33.10
N HIS A 174 6.64 21.50 33.44
CA HIS A 174 7.14 22.68 32.72
C HIS A 174 7.47 22.38 31.25
N ILE A 175 8.04 21.20 30.97
CA ILE A 175 8.34 20.74 29.60
C ILE A 175 7.05 20.55 28.79
N VAL A 176 6.05 19.87 29.36
CA VAL A 176 4.75 19.63 28.71
C VAL A 176 4.01 20.96 28.44
N THR A 177 3.98 21.88 29.42
CA THR A 177 3.35 23.19 29.26
C THR A 177 4.04 24.04 28.18
N LYS A 178 5.37 24.05 28.13
CA LYS A 178 6.12 24.77 27.08
C LYS A 178 5.86 24.17 25.69
N LEU A 179 5.84 22.85 25.55
CA LEU A 179 5.52 22.18 24.27
C LEU A 179 4.12 22.54 23.77
N ASN A 180 3.14 22.60 24.67
CA ASN A 180 1.79 23.05 24.34
C ASN A 180 1.75 24.52 23.89
N LYS A 181 2.54 25.41 24.51
CA LYS A 181 2.65 26.83 24.10
C LYS A 181 3.11 26.98 22.65
N TYR A 182 3.99 26.12 22.17
CA TYR A 182 4.47 26.11 20.77
C TYR A 182 3.54 25.38 19.79
N SER A 183 2.34 24.95 20.24
CA SER A 183 1.37 24.20 19.43
C SER A 183 1.91 22.86 18.91
N ILE A 184 2.84 22.24 19.64
CA ILE A 184 3.42 20.94 19.32
C ILE A 184 2.57 19.86 19.98
N GLN A 185 1.95 18.99 19.18
CA GLN A 185 1.12 17.91 19.72
C GLN A 185 2.00 16.70 20.05
N ILE A 186 2.03 16.31 21.33
CA ILE A 186 2.70 15.10 21.79
C ILE A 186 1.80 13.91 21.47
N HIS A 187 2.29 12.97 20.67
CA HIS A 187 1.53 11.78 20.24
C HIS A 187 1.89 10.54 21.07
N LYS A 188 3.15 10.46 21.53
CA LYS A 188 3.63 9.41 22.43
C LYS A 188 4.73 9.99 23.30
N LEU A 189 4.68 9.70 24.60
CA LEU A 189 5.69 10.01 25.60
C LEU A 189 6.15 8.69 26.22
N THR A 190 7.46 8.49 26.31
CA THR A 190 8.05 7.34 27.00
C THR A 190 9.16 7.89 27.90
N ILE A 191 9.11 7.54 29.18
CA ILE A 191 10.10 7.94 30.17
C ILE A 191 10.84 6.67 30.55
N GLU A 192 12.14 6.66 30.34
CA GLU A 192 13.04 5.56 30.69
C GLU A 192 13.96 6.06 31.80
N ASN A 193 13.95 5.35 32.94
CA ASN A 193 14.92 5.57 34.00
C ASN A 193 16.25 4.96 33.57
N ASN A 194 17.34 5.68 33.79
CA ASN A 194 18.65 5.11 33.51
C ASN A 194 19.10 4.24 34.70
N ASP A 195 18.63 3.00 34.76
CA ASP A 195 18.97 2.02 35.82
C ASP A 195 20.40 1.42 35.64
N GLY A 196 21.23 1.97 34.76
CA GLY A 196 22.55 1.43 34.43
C GLY A 196 23.60 2.48 34.13
N LEU A 197 24.77 2.30 34.75
CA LEU A 197 26.01 3.08 34.68
C LEU A 197 26.05 4.32 35.60
N GLN A 198 26.71 4.10 36.74
CA GLN A 198 27.22 5.12 37.65
C GLN A 198 28.00 6.17 36.86
N SER A 199 27.37 7.32 36.59
CA SER A 199 28.12 8.52 36.24
C SER A 199 28.92 8.97 37.47
N PRO A 200 30.18 9.43 37.33
CA PRO A 200 31.06 9.77 38.45
C PRO A 200 30.57 10.90 39.38
N ASN A 201 29.38 11.47 39.14
CA ASN A 201 28.85 12.64 39.84
C ASN A 201 27.50 12.44 40.58
N ASN A 202 27.07 11.20 40.84
CA ASN A 202 25.88 10.90 41.67
C ASN A 202 24.57 11.63 41.26
N CYS A 203 24.46 12.08 40.01
CA CYS A 203 23.25 12.69 39.47
C CYS A 203 22.43 11.63 38.73
N SER A 204 21.26 11.31 39.28
CA SER A 204 20.28 10.48 38.58
C SER A 204 19.58 11.30 37.49
N TYR A 205 19.40 10.71 36.31
CA TYR A 205 18.78 11.36 35.15
C TYR A 205 17.79 10.42 34.46
N LEU A 206 16.78 11.03 33.85
CA LEU A 206 15.70 10.40 33.11
C LEU A 206 15.87 10.68 31.62
N PHE A 207 15.61 9.67 30.79
CA PHE A 207 15.46 9.86 29.36
C PHE A 207 13.97 9.97 29.02
N MET A 208 13.57 11.12 28.49
CA MET A 208 12.23 11.34 27.98
C MET A 208 12.28 11.30 26.45
N ARG A 209 11.68 10.27 25.86
CA ARG A 209 11.49 10.15 24.42
C ARG A 209 10.07 10.57 24.06
N MET A 210 9.94 11.56 23.20
CA MET A 210 8.63 12.02 22.70
C MET A 210 8.56 11.96 21.18
N ARG A 211 7.40 11.50 20.69
CA ARG A 211 7.02 11.64 19.28
C ARG A 211 6.06 12.80 19.16
N VAL A 212 6.46 13.83 18.44
CA VAL A 212 5.70 15.08 18.31
C VAL A 212 5.29 15.35 16.88
N VAL A 213 4.09 15.89 16.67
CA VAL A 213 3.64 16.36 15.35
C VAL A 213 3.88 17.85 15.24
N VAL A 214 4.65 18.24 14.22
CA VAL A 214 4.98 19.65 13.96
C VAL A 214 4.21 20.13 12.75
N ARG A 215 3.30 21.10 12.94
CA ARG A 215 2.53 21.72 11.84
C ARG A 215 3.34 22.74 11.01
N LYS A 216 4.39 23.34 11.59
CA LYS A 216 5.26 24.33 10.92
C LYS A 216 6.73 24.10 11.30
N PRO A 217 7.64 23.88 10.34
CA PRO A 217 9.04 23.55 10.64
C PRO A 217 9.77 24.64 11.43
N GLY A 218 9.52 25.93 11.18
CA GLY A 218 10.18 27.03 11.92
C GLY A 218 9.90 27.05 13.43
N ARG A 219 8.72 26.56 13.87
CA ARG A 219 8.37 26.48 15.30
C ARG A 219 9.07 25.32 16.03
N PHE A 220 9.60 24.35 15.29
CA PHE A 220 10.30 23.22 15.90
C PHE A 220 11.66 23.63 16.44
N GLU A 221 12.44 24.38 15.66
CA GLU A 221 13.75 24.89 16.08
C GLU A 221 13.60 25.83 17.30
N GLU A 222 12.62 26.74 17.28
CA GLU A 222 12.30 27.60 18.43
C GLU A 222 11.94 26.80 19.68
N ALA A 223 11.20 25.70 19.51
CA ALA A 223 10.84 24.83 20.62
C ALA A 223 12.03 24.04 21.16
N LEU A 224 12.95 23.56 20.30
CA LEU A 224 14.17 22.89 20.74
C LEU A 224 15.04 23.80 21.59
N ILE A 225 15.23 25.05 21.16
CA ILE A 225 15.98 26.07 21.91
C ILE A 225 15.28 26.35 23.24
N ALA A 226 13.95 26.51 23.24
CA ALA A 226 13.20 26.79 24.46
C ALA A 226 13.16 25.62 25.47
N LEU A 227 13.36 24.38 24.98
CA LEU A 227 13.49 23.16 25.78
C LEU A 227 14.89 23.05 26.39
N SER A 228 15.95 23.41 25.65
CA SER A 228 17.32 23.37 26.19
C SER A 228 17.57 24.43 27.28
N THR A 229 16.75 25.47 27.36
CA THR A 229 16.85 26.51 28.41
C THR A 229 15.97 26.22 29.63
N ILE A 230 15.44 25.00 29.80
CA ILE A 230 14.69 24.62 31.01
C ILE A 230 15.69 24.14 32.05
N ASP A 231 15.61 24.68 33.26
CA ASP A 231 16.39 24.21 34.40
C ASP A 231 16.15 22.70 34.62
N GLY A 232 17.23 21.92 34.68
CA GLY A 232 17.16 20.47 34.78
C GLY A 232 17.15 19.71 33.45
N VAL A 233 17.11 20.37 32.29
CA VAL A 233 17.34 19.72 30.98
C VAL A 233 18.84 19.72 30.68
N LEU A 234 19.45 18.53 30.65
CA LEU A 234 20.88 18.32 30.43
C LEU A 234 21.24 18.19 28.94
N GLY A 235 20.26 17.88 28.09
CA GLY A 235 20.47 17.73 26.65
C GLY A 235 19.18 17.50 25.89
N VAL A 236 19.15 18.00 24.65
CA VAL A 236 18.05 17.83 23.70
C VAL A 236 18.64 17.27 22.42
N GLU A 237 18.25 16.05 22.06
CA GLU A 237 18.66 15.41 20.82
C GLU A 237 17.45 15.19 19.92
N THR A 238 17.60 15.49 18.64
CA THR A 238 16.62 15.10 17.62
C THR A 238 17.03 13.75 17.07
N GLY A 239 16.18 12.74 17.26
CA GLY A 239 16.41 11.45 16.60
C GLY A 239 16.22 11.62 15.09
N GLY A 240 17.31 11.49 14.33
CA GLY A 240 17.22 11.25 12.89
C GLY A 240 16.57 9.89 12.63
N ASP A 241 15.89 9.75 11.50
CA ASP A 241 15.24 8.51 11.04
C ASP A 241 16.27 7.40 10.77
N SER A 242 16.90 6.88 11.82
CA SER A 242 17.71 5.69 11.79
C SER A 242 17.25 4.78 12.92
N LEU A 243 16.17 4.05 12.62
CA LEU A 243 15.88 2.67 13.04
C LEU A 243 14.90 2.08 12.01
#